data_AF-A0A920BYA6-F1
#
_entry.id   AF-A0A920BYA6-F1
#
_cell.length_a   1.000
_cell.length_b   1.000
_cell.length_c   1.000
_cell.angle_alpha   90.00
_cell.angle_beta   90.00
_cell.angle_gamma   90.00
#
_symmetry.space_group_name_H-M   'P 1'
#
loop_
_entity.id
_entity.type
_entity.pdbx_description
1 polymer ?
#
loop_
_entity_poly.entity_id
_entity_poly.type
_entity_poly.pdbx_seq_one_letter_code
_entity_poly.pdbx_strand_id
1 'polypeptide(L)'
;MLKRKYGDRAGWKRILAREFRQMFFDSEEFVGNITLLRIHKVTESSFVQYGNTRVCIVDDGYCWLQHFPENQHYSVTTMFDRNDEVVQWYIDICKENGIENGRPWMDDLFLDIVVLPSGEIFLKDEDELEESLEKGIIDKNLYQLAWKEANHMEELIRSEQFPLLKLAKEHMKKI
;
A
#
# COMPACT_ATOMS: atom_id res chain seq x y z
N MET A 1 -3.49 -18.20 10.04
CA MET A 1 -2.51 -18.06 8.94
C MET A 1 -2.58 -16.63 8.46
N LEU A 2 -1.44 -16.01 8.17
CA LEU A 2 -1.40 -14.63 7.64
C LEU A 2 -2.17 -14.53 6.32
N LYS A 3 -2.70 -13.34 6.07
CA LYS A 3 -3.44 -13.04 4.84
C LYS A 3 -2.44 -12.62 3.76
N ARG A 4 -2.37 -13.39 2.68
CA ARG A 4 -1.58 -13.02 1.50
C ARG A 4 -2.38 -12.07 0.59
N LYS A 5 -1.87 -10.85 0.36
CA LYS A 5 -2.47 -9.85 -0.55
C LYS A 5 -1.67 -9.83 -1.87
N TYR A 6 -2.34 -10.01 -3.01
CA TYR A 6 -1.72 -9.94 -4.34
C TYR A 6 -1.87 -8.56 -4.98
N GLY A 7 -0.81 -8.08 -5.64
CA GLY A 7 -0.75 -6.76 -6.26
C GLY A 7 -1.58 -6.57 -7.54
N ASP A 8 -2.17 -7.64 -8.09
CA ASP A 8 -3.03 -7.56 -9.29
C ASP A 8 -4.51 -7.31 -8.99
N ARG A 9 -4.91 -7.48 -7.73
CA ARG A 9 -6.28 -7.29 -7.23
C ARG A 9 -7.34 -7.94 -8.12
N ALA A 10 -7.04 -9.12 -8.69
CA ALA A 10 -7.87 -9.78 -9.70
C ALA A 10 -9.33 -10.01 -9.24
N GLY A 11 -9.56 -10.25 -7.95
CA GLY A 11 -10.90 -10.50 -7.38
C GLY A 11 -11.75 -9.27 -7.06
N TRP A 12 -11.29 -8.04 -7.33
CA TRP A 12 -11.97 -6.83 -6.87
C TRP A 12 -13.19 -6.45 -7.73
N LYS A 13 -14.37 -6.94 -7.32
CA LYS A 13 -15.66 -6.80 -8.04
C LYS A 13 -16.14 -5.36 -8.26
N ARG A 14 -15.61 -4.38 -7.51
CA ARG A 14 -15.96 -2.96 -7.65
C ARG A 14 -15.48 -2.38 -8.99
N ILE A 15 -14.39 -2.92 -9.55
CA ILE A 15 -13.81 -2.42 -10.79
C ILE A 15 -14.41 -3.20 -11.97
N LEU A 16 -15.16 -2.48 -12.81
CA LEU A 16 -15.83 -3.00 -14.00
C LEU A 16 -14.89 -3.05 -15.21
N ALA A 17 -13.99 -2.08 -15.33
CA ALA A 17 -13.01 -2.01 -16.40
C ALA A 17 -11.67 -1.49 -15.86
N ARG A 18 -10.58 -2.15 -16.23
CA ARG A 18 -9.22 -1.87 -15.75
C ARG A 18 -8.16 -2.25 -16.75
N GLU A 19 -7.00 -1.63 -16.58
CA GLU A 19 -5.74 -2.04 -17.16
C GLU A 19 -4.77 -2.36 -16.00
N PHE A 20 -4.03 -3.45 -16.14
CA PHE A 20 -3.03 -3.86 -15.16
C PHE A 20 -1.66 -3.95 -15.83
N ARG A 21 -0.65 -3.36 -15.19
CA ARG A 21 0.76 -3.47 -15.59
C ARG A 21 1.61 -3.82 -14.40
N GLN A 22 2.75 -4.44 -14.67
CA GLN A 22 3.74 -4.81 -13.67
C GLN A 22 5.14 -4.70 -14.26
N MET A 23 6.09 -4.26 -13.46
CA MET A 23 7.50 -4.21 -13.82
C MET A 23 8.38 -4.38 -12.58
N PHE A 24 9.56 -4.97 -12.76
CA PHE A 24 10.61 -4.97 -11.74
C PHE A 24 11.50 -3.73 -11.93
N PHE A 25 11.76 -3.02 -10.84
CA PHE A 25 12.68 -1.88 -10.82
C PHE A 25 13.92 -2.26 -10.02
N ASP A 26 15.07 -1.90 -10.57
CA ASP A 26 16.39 -2.05 -9.95
C ASP A 26 17.14 -0.73 -10.16
N SER A 27 17.03 0.16 -9.18
CA SER A 27 17.74 1.43 -9.13
C SER A 27 18.38 1.64 -7.75
N GLU A 28 19.26 2.63 -7.64
CA GLU A 28 19.91 2.96 -6.36
C GLU A 28 18.90 3.32 -5.26
N GLU A 29 17.76 3.91 -5.63
CA GLU A 29 16.72 4.39 -4.72
C GLU A 29 15.62 3.36 -4.43
N PHE A 30 15.44 2.35 -5.29
CA PHE A 30 14.42 1.32 -5.11
C PHE A 30 14.74 0.04 -5.88
N VAL A 31 14.66 -1.10 -5.17
CA VAL A 31 14.72 -2.45 -5.75
C VAL A 31 13.45 -3.20 -5.34
N GLY A 32 12.67 -3.63 -6.33
CA GLY A 32 11.42 -4.34 -6.08
C GLY A 32 10.45 -4.37 -7.23
N ASN A 33 9.32 -5.05 -7.01
CA ASN A 33 8.25 -5.10 -8.00
C ASN A 33 7.32 -3.90 -7.84
N ILE A 34 6.83 -3.39 -8.96
CA ILE A 34 5.81 -2.36 -9.02
C ILE A 34 4.64 -2.88 -9.85
N THR A 35 3.43 -2.68 -9.35
CA THR A 35 2.21 -2.88 -10.13
C THR A 35 1.47 -1.57 -10.32
N LEU A 36 0.80 -1.42 -11.46
CA LEU A 36 -0.09 -0.30 -11.74
C LEU A 36 -1.45 -0.84 -12.17
N LEU A 37 -2.48 -0.46 -11.42
CA LEU A 37 -3.87 -0.74 -11.72
C LEU A 37 -4.55 0.56 -12.12
N ARG A 38 -4.82 0.74 -13.42
CA ARG A 38 -5.64 1.84 -13.93
C ARG A 38 -7.10 1.45 -13.88
N ILE A 39 -7.93 2.29 -13.26
CA ILE A 39 -9.34 2.05 -13.01
C ILE A 39 -10.14 2.84 -14.04
N HIS A 40 -10.56 2.20 -15.14
CA HIS A 40 -11.34 2.87 -16.18
C HIS A 40 -12.80 3.05 -15.78
N LYS A 41 -13.35 2.07 -15.06
CA LYS A 41 -14.76 2.11 -14.63
C LYS A 41 -14.98 1.38 -13.32
N VAL A 42 -15.73 1.99 -12.41
CA VAL A 42 -16.21 1.36 -11.17
C VAL A 42 -17.73 1.27 -11.13
N THR A 43 -18.23 0.36 -10.29
CA THR A 43 -19.66 0.32 -9.93
C THR A 43 -20.07 1.55 -9.14
N GLU A 44 -19.19 1.98 -8.24
CA GLU A 44 -19.36 3.14 -7.36
C GLU A 44 -18.00 3.57 -6.82
N SER A 45 -17.83 4.88 -6.61
CA SER A 45 -16.63 5.46 -6.00
C SER A 45 -16.52 5.02 -4.53
N SER A 46 -15.31 4.95 -4.00
CA SER A 46 -15.03 4.58 -2.61
C SER A 46 -14.36 5.73 -1.87
N PHE A 47 -14.84 6.01 -0.67
CA PHE A 47 -14.37 7.11 0.17
C PHE A 47 -14.00 6.60 1.56
N VAL A 48 -12.95 7.18 2.13
CA VAL A 48 -12.52 6.94 3.51
C VAL A 48 -12.50 8.27 4.27
N GLN A 49 -12.88 8.23 5.54
CA GLN A 49 -12.86 9.40 6.43
C GLN A 49 -11.57 9.37 7.28
N TYR A 50 -10.78 10.44 7.22
CA TYR A 50 -9.60 10.66 8.04
C TYR A 50 -9.79 11.95 8.83
N GLY A 51 -10.10 11.85 10.12
CA GLY A 51 -10.47 13.02 10.94
C GLY A 51 -11.64 13.79 10.31
N ASN A 52 -11.40 15.05 9.93
CA ASN A 52 -12.40 15.91 9.29
C ASN A 52 -12.37 15.83 7.75
N THR A 53 -11.44 15.08 7.16
CA THR A 53 -11.23 15.00 5.72
C THR A 53 -11.86 13.72 5.15
N ARG A 54 -12.71 13.87 4.13
CA ARG A 54 -13.25 12.74 3.37
C ARG A 54 -12.48 12.58 2.07
N VAL A 55 -11.78 11.47 1.90
CA VAL A 55 -10.88 11.21 0.76
C VAL A 55 -11.52 10.19 -0.16
N CYS A 56 -11.64 10.51 -1.45
CA CYS A 56 -12.04 9.56 -2.48
C CYS A 56 -10.83 8.74 -2.90
N ILE A 57 -10.79 7.44 -2.61
CA ILE A 57 -9.62 6.58 -2.88
C ILE A 57 -9.78 5.74 -4.15
N VAL A 58 -11.01 5.66 -4.68
CA VAL A 58 -11.36 4.89 -5.89
C VAL A 58 -12.47 5.63 -6.63
N ASP A 59 -12.24 5.95 -7.90
CA ASP A 59 -13.25 6.47 -8.80
C ASP A 59 -12.88 6.13 -10.26
N ASP A 60 -13.76 6.46 -11.20
CA ASP A 60 -13.44 6.39 -12.62
C ASP A 60 -12.23 7.27 -12.96
N GLY A 61 -11.26 6.68 -13.68
CA GLY A 61 -10.03 7.35 -14.11
C GLY A 61 -8.91 7.36 -13.08
N TYR A 62 -9.13 6.83 -11.87
CA TYR A 62 -8.09 6.75 -10.85
C TYR A 62 -7.08 5.65 -11.17
N CYS A 63 -5.91 5.69 -10.56
CA CYS A 63 -4.98 4.56 -10.61
C CYS A 63 -4.30 4.29 -9.27
N TRP A 64 -3.97 3.02 -9.04
CA TRP A 64 -3.27 2.55 -7.86
C TRP A 64 -1.91 2.00 -8.30
N LEU A 65 -0.84 2.63 -7.84
CA LEU A 65 0.52 2.17 -8.00
C LEU A 65 0.94 1.46 -6.72
N GLN A 66 1.40 0.22 -6.80
CA GLN A 66 1.84 -0.55 -5.65
C GLN A 66 3.32 -0.89 -5.75
N HIS A 67 4.09 -0.58 -4.72
CA HIS A 67 5.50 -0.98 -4.58
C HIS A 67 5.61 -2.14 -3.60
N PHE A 68 6.36 -3.16 -4.00
CA PHE A 68 6.74 -4.32 -3.20
C PHE A 68 8.27 -4.37 -3.12
N PRO A 69 8.88 -3.58 -2.22
CA PRO A 69 10.34 -3.54 -2.07
C PRO A 69 10.90 -4.90 -1.61
N GLU A 70 12.05 -5.28 -2.16
CA GLU A 70 12.73 -6.52 -1.77
C GLU A 70 13.29 -6.44 -0.35
N ASN A 71 13.16 -7.54 0.41
CA ASN A 71 13.70 -7.68 1.76
C ASN A 71 13.24 -6.58 2.74
N GLN A 72 12.06 -5.98 2.50
CA GLN A 72 11.42 -5.02 3.39
C GLN A 72 10.15 -5.59 4.00
N HIS A 73 9.72 -4.99 5.12
CA HIS A 73 8.55 -5.37 5.90
C HIS A 73 7.37 -4.42 5.69
N TYR A 74 7.29 -3.80 4.52
CA TYR A 74 6.18 -2.96 4.12
C TYR A 74 5.92 -3.06 2.62
N SER A 75 4.72 -2.70 2.20
CA SER A 75 4.38 -2.41 0.81
C SER A 75 3.66 -1.05 0.74
N VAL A 76 3.78 -0.33 -0.36
CA VAL A 76 3.17 0.99 -0.51
C VAL A 76 2.20 0.99 -1.66
N THR A 77 0.95 1.36 -1.42
CA THR A 77 -0.02 1.70 -2.47
C THR A 77 -0.19 3.21 -2.52
N THR A 78 0.24 3.84 -3.61
CA THR A 78 -0.08 5.24 -3.91
C THR A 78 -1.33 5.30 -4.79
N MET A 79 -2.34 6.02 -4.31
CA MET A 79 -3.56 6.28 -5.08
C MET A 79 -3.43 7.62 -5.78
N PHE A 80 -3.72 7.65 -7.08
CA PHE A 80 -3.77 8.85 -7.89
C PHE A 80 -5.19 9.10 -8.39
N ASP A 81 -5.58 10.38 -8.43
CA ASP A 81 -6.82 10.80 -9.03
C ASP A 81 -6.74 10.78 -10.58
N ARG A 82 -7.83 11.21 -11.24
CA ARG A 82 -7.92 11.29 -12.70
C ARG A 82 -6.95 12.28 -13.36
N ASN A 83 -6.31 13.15 -12.58
CA ASN A 83 -5.34 14.14 -13.03
C ASN A 83 -3.90 13.70 -12.70
N ASP A 84 -3.71 12.44 -12.31
CA ASP A 84 -2.43 11.89 -11.84
C ASP A 84 -1.87 12.62 -10.60
N GLU A 85 -2.72 13.24 -9.80
CA GLU A 85 -2.34 13.83 -8.52
C GLU A 85 -2.54 12.83 -7.38
N VAL A 86 -1.61 12.85 -6.42
CA VAL A 86 -1.65 11.91 -5.30
C VAL A 86 -2.86 12.23 -4.41
N VAL A 87 -3.66 11.21 -4.15
CA VAL A 87 -4.78 11.23 -3.22
C VAL A 87 -4.33 10.86 -1.82
N GLN A 88 -3.53 9.78 -1.70
CA GLN A 88 -2.93 9.30 -0.47
C GLN A 88 -1.82 8.29 -0.77
N TRP A 89 -0.95 8.07 0.22
CA TRP A 89 -0.10 6.89 0.30
C TRP A 89 -0.62 5.99 1.41
N TYR A 90 -0.83 4.72 1.08
CA TYR A 90 -1.22 3.67 2.01
C TYR A 90 -0.05 2.70 2.15
N ILE A 91 0.47 2.54 3.35
CA ILE A 91 1.64 1.71 3.65
C ILE A 91 1.15 0.54 4.48
N ASP A 92 1.09 -0.63 3.86
CA ASP A 92 0.77 -1.86 4.59
C ASP A 92 2.04 -2.41 5.25
N ILE A 93 2.01 -2.67 6.55
CA ILE A 93 3.09 -3.39 7.23
C ILE A 93 2.90 -4.89 6.98
N CYS A 94 3.99 -5.55 6.59
CA CYS A 94 3.96 -6.94 6.16
C CYS A 94 5.12 -7.73 6.74
N LYS A 95 4.94 -9.06 6.80
CA LYS A 95 6.01 -9.97 7.18
C LYS A 95 7.07 -10.02 6.09
N GLU A 96 6.66 -10.07 4.83
CA GLU A 96 7.54 -10.12 3.67
C GLU A 96 6.78 -9.79 2.39
N ASN A 97 7.53 -9.36 1.38
CA ASN A 97 7.09 -9.26 0.00
C ASN A 97 7.71 -10.40 -0.81
N GLY A 98 6.98 -10.89 -1.82
CA GLY A 98 7.50 -11.91 -2.71
C GLY A 98 6.79 -11.94 -4.06
N ILE A 99 7.16 -12.93 -4.88
CA ILE A 99 6.53 -13.21 -6.17
C ILE A 99 6.07 -14.65 -6.18
N GLU A 100 4.84 -14.89 -6.64
CA GLU A 100 4.31 -16.23 -6.86
C GLU A 100 3.67 -16.28 -8.24
N ASN A 101 4.12 -17.19 -9.10
CA ASN A 101 3.63 -17.31 -10.49
C ASN A 101 3.66 -15.98 -11.26
N GLY A 102 4.71 -15.19 -11.05
CA GLY A 102 4.88 -13.87 -11.67
C GLY A 102 4.04 -12.75 -11.05
N ARG A 103 3.30 -13.00 -9.97
CA ARG A 103 2.44 -12.01 -9.28
C ARG A 103 3.07 -11.57 -7.97
N PRO A 104 3.34 -10.26 -7.76
CA PRO A 104 3.79 -9.73 -6.50
C PRO A 104 2.73 -9.94 -5.43
N TRP A 105 3.18 -10.31 -4.25
CA TRP A 105 2.35 -10.47 -3.07
C TRP A 105 3.07 -9.98 -1.83
N MET A 106 2.29 -9.75 -0.77
CA MET A 106 2.79 -9.49 0.57
C MET A 106 1.99 -10.33 1.58
N ASP A 107 2.63 -10.72 2.67
CA ASP A 107 1.97 -11.38 3.81
C ASP A 107 1.67 -10.34 4.89
N ASP A 108 0.39 -10.01 5.03
CA ASP A 108 -0.14 -8.88 5.80
C ASP A 108 0.08 -9.02 7.31
N LEU A 109 0.51 -7.94 7.97
CA LEU A 109 0.60 -7.84 9.44
C LEU A 109 -0.42 -6.87 10.04
N PHE A 110 -1.52 -6.60 9.32
CA PHE A 110 -2.71 -5.86 9.76
C PHE A 110 -2.50 -4.36 9.99
N LEU A 111 -1.37 -3.97 10.58
CA LEU A 111 -1.06 -2.58 10.89
C LEU A 111 -0.74 -1.80 9.60
N ASP A 112 -1.41 -0.66 9.42
CA ASP A 112 -1.27 0.15 8.23
C ASP A 112 -1.03 1.63 8.59
N ILE A 113 -0.29 2.34 7.74
CA ILE A 113 -0.08 3.79 7.85
C ILE A 113 -0.64 4.49 6.63
N VAL A 114 -1.42 5.55 6.83
CA VAL A 114 -1.91 6.43 5.77
C VAL A 114 -1.26 7.78 5.87
N VAL A 115 -0.72 8.26 4.75
CA VAL A 115 -0.19 9.62 4.62
C VAL A 115 -1.03 10.37 3.60
N LEU A 116 -1.55 11.54 3.99
CA LEU A 116 -2.26 12.44 3.08
C LEU A 116 -1.30 13.44 2.43
N PRO A 117 -1.65 14.04 1.28
CA PRO A 117 -0.88 15.12 0.66
C PRO A 117 -0.66 16.34 1.56
N SER A 118 -1.50 16.53 2.57
CA SER A 118 -1.32 17.56 3.61
C SER A 118 -0.13 17.30 4.55
N GLY A 119 0.42 16.08 4.54
CA GLY A 119 1.42 15.60 5.51
C GLY A 119 0.83 15.00 6.77
N GLU A 120 -0.50 14.94 6.91
CA GLU A 120 -1.17 14.23 8.00
C GLU A 120 -0.91 12.73 7.90
N ILE A 121 -0.62 12.10 9.05
CA ILE A 121 -0.29 10.68 9.18
C ILE A 121 -1.32 10.03 10.09
N PHE A 122 -1.87 8.89 9.67
CA PHE A 122 -2.85 8.12 10.41
C PHE A 122 -2.39 6.67 10.54
N LEU A 123 -2.25 6.18 11.76
CA LEU A 123 -2.12 4.76 12.04
C LEU A 123 -3.50 4.09 11.97
N LYS A 124 -3.57 2.87 11.44
CA LYS A 124 -4.81 2.12 11.26
C LYS A 124 -4.67 0.68 11.71
N ASP A 125 -5.82 0.11 12.09
CA ASP A 125 -6.05 -1.32 12.25
C ASP A 125 -5.18 -1.95 13.38
N GLU A 126 -4.87 -1.12 14.40
CA GLU A 126 -4.25 -1.55 15.66
C GLU A 126 -5.08 -2.64 16.35
N ASP A 127 -6.40 -2.52 16.30
CA ASP A 127 -7.35 -3.49 16.86
C ASP A 127 -7.30 -4.83 16.13
N GLU A 128 -7.14 -4.83 14.81
CA GLU A 128 -6.96 -6.07 14.03
C GLU A 128 -5.63 -6.78 14.37
N LEU A 129 -4.56 -6.01 14.61
CA LEU A 129 -3.27 -6.55 15.04
C LEU A 129 -3.36 -7.20 16.43
N GLU A 130 -3.99 -6.52 17.39
CA GLU A 130 -4.20 -7.06 18.75
C GLU A 130 -5.06 -8.33 18.72
N GLU A 131 -6.19 -8.28 18.03
CA GLU A 131 -7.10 -9.42 17.91
C GLU A 131 -6.39 -10.63 17.26
N SER A 132 -5.50 -10.38 16.30
CA SER A 132 -4.70 -11.42 15.65
C SER A 132 -3.69 -12.07 16.60
N LEU A 133 -3.10 -11.31 17.53
CA LEU A 133 -2.24 -11.86 18.58
C LEU A 133 -3.07 -12.69 19.57
N GLU A 134 -4.20 -12.17 20.05
CA GLU A 134 -5.09 -12.86 21.00
C GLU A 134 -5.61 -14.19 20.44
N LYS A 135 -5.96 -14.22 19.15
CA LYS A 135 -6.41 -15.42 18.45
C LYS A 135 -5.27 -16.37 18.06
N GLY A 136 -4.02 -16.00 18.30
CA GLY A 136 -2.83 -16.79 17.93
C GLY A 136 -2.64 -16.92 16.40
N ILE A 137 -3.17 -15.99 15.62
CA ILE A 137 -2.94 -15.90 14.17
C ILE A 137 -1.50 -15.49 13.90
N ILE A 138 -0.96 -14.61 14.75
CA ILE A 138 0.43 -14.21 14.80
C ILE A 138 1.03 -14.51 16.18
N ASP A 139 2.34 -14.66 16.23
CA ASP A 139 3.07 -14.76 17.49
C ASP A 139 3.55 -13.38 17.96
N LYS A 140 4.15 -13.36 19.16
CA LYS A 140 4.70 -12.14 19.75
C LYS A 140 5.82 -11.52 18.92
N ASN A 141 6.58 -12.32 18.16
CA ASN A 141 7.68 -11.81 17.34
C ASN A 141 7.14 -11.03 16.14
N LEU A 142 6.12 -11.55 15.46
CA LEU A 142 5.45 -10.87 14.34
C LEU A 142 4.71 -9.62 14.82
N TYR A 143 4.06 -9.67 15.97
CA TYR A 143 3.44 -8.50 16.59
C TYR A 143 4.46 -7.39 16.87
N GLN A 144 5.62 -7.75 17.45
CA GLN A 144 6.71 -6.80 17.70
C GLN A 144 7.33 -6.26 16.40
N LEU A 145 7.46 -7.11 15.37
CA LEU A 145 7.92 -6.69 14.06
C LEU A 145 7.00 -5.63 13.46
N ALA A 146 5.68 -5.88 13.49
CA ALA A 146 4.68 -4.94 12.96
C ALA A 146 4.83 -3.55 13.59
N TRP A 147 4.85 -3.50 14.93
CA TRP A 147 5.03 -2.24 15.66
C TRP A 147 6.38 -1.58 15.42
N LYS A 148 7.46 -2.35 15.37
CA LYS A 148 8.79 -1.80 15.11
C LYS A 148 8.85 -1.16 13.73
N GLU A 149 8.32 -1.83 12.72
CA GLU A 149 8.33 -1.34 11.34
C GLU A 149 7.42 -0.12 11.18
N ALA A 150 6.21 -0.14 11.73
CA ALA A 150 5.32 1.02 11.69
C ALA A 150 5.95 2.26 12.32
N ASN A 151 6.54 2.13 13.52
CA ASN A 151 7.22 3.24 14.18
C ASN A 151 8.41 3.76 13.35
N HIS A 152 9.17 2.85 12.74
CA HIS A 152 10.29 3.23 11.88
C HIS A 152 9.81 3.98 10.63
N MET A 153 8.75 3.50 9.98
CA MET A 153 8.15 4.17 8.82
C MET A 153 7.62 5.56 9.18
N GLU A 154 6.90 5.69 10.30
CA GLU A 154 6.44 7.00 10.78
C GLU A 154 7.60 7.98 10.99
N GLU A 155 8.71 7.54 11.58
CA GLU A 155 9.90 8.36 11.77
C GLU A 155 10.51 8.82 10.43
N LEU A 156 10.65 7.90 9.47
CA LEU A 156 11.15 8.23 8.12
C LEU A 156 10.22 9.19 7.39
N ILE A 157 8.90 9.03 7.52
CA ILE A 157 7.92 9.92 6.89
C ILE A 157 7.99 11.32 7.52
N ARG A 158 8.00 11.41 8.86
CA ARG A 158 8.06 12.68 9.59
C ARG A 158 9.38 13.43 9.36
N SER A 159 10.47 12.71 9.12
CA SER A 159 11.78 13.29 8.80
C SER A 159 12.01 13.51 7.30
N GLU A 160 10.99 13.24 6.45
CA GLU A 160 11.05 13.32 4.99
C GLU A 160 12.11 12.42 4.32
N GLN A 161 12.51 11.35 5.01
CA GLN A 161 13.50 10.37 4.59
C GLN A 161 12.90 9.09 3.98
N PHE A 162 11.57 9.06 3.75
CA PHE A 162 10.92 7.94 3.07
C PHE A 162 10.78 8.21 1.55
N PRO A 163 11.66 7.64 0.69
CA PRO A 163 11.77 8.05 -0.71
C PRO A 163 10.56 7.67 -1.57
N LEU A 164 9.84 6.61 -1.22
CA LEU A 164 8.71 6.11 -2.02
C LEU A 164 7.56 7.10 -2.13
N LEU A 165 7.40 8.03 -1.18
CA LEU A 165 6.39 9.09 -1.30
C LEU A 165 6.66 9.97 -2.53
N LYS A 166 7.93 10.21 -2.84
CA LYS A 166 8.38 11.05 -3.96
C LYS A 166 8.49 10.23 -5.26
N LEU A 167 9.05 9.02 -5.19
CA LEU A 167 9.28 8.17 -6.36
C LEU A 167 7.99 7.68 -7.04
N ALA A 168 6.87 7.62 -6.32
CA ALA A 168 5.61 7.10 -6.86
C ALA A 168 5.19 7.77 -8.18
N LYS A 169 5.24 9.11 -8.27
CA LYS A 169 4.85 9.83 -9.50
C LYS A 169 5.81 9.58 -10.66
N GLU A 170 7.09 9.36 -10.37
CA GLU A 170 8.10 9.04 -11.39
C GLU A 170 7.94 7.61 -11.90
N HIS A 171 7.77 6.64 -11.00
CA HIS A 171 7.59 5.24 -11.35
C HIS A 171 6.29 5.00 -12.11
N MET A 172 5.21 5.71 -11.74
CA MET A 172 3.94 5.66 -12.48
C MET A 172 4.08 6.07 -13.96
N LYS A 173 4.99 6.99 -14.29
CA LYS A 173 5.24 7.42 -15.68
C LYS A 173 6.12 6.44 -16.47
N LYS A 174 6.90 5.62 -15.77
CA LYS A 174 7.83 4.65 -16.36
C LYS A 174 7.19 3.29 -16.65
N ILE A 175 6.02 3.00 -16.07
CA ILE A 175 5.29 1.72 -16.20
C ILE A 175 4.12 1.81 -17.19
#